data_AF-A0A1A8IKZ7-F1
#
_entry.id   AF-A0A1A8IKZ7-F1
#
_cell.length_a   1.000
_cell.length_b   1.000
_cell.length_c   1.000
_cell.angle_alpha   90.00
_cell.angle_beta   90.00
_cell.angle_gamma   90.00
#
_symmetry.space_group_name_H-M   'P 1'
#
loop_
_entity.id
_entity.type
_entity.pdbx_description
1 polymer ?
#
loop_
_entity_poly.entity_id
_entity_poly.type
_entity_poly.pdbx_seq_one_letter_code
_entity_poly.pdbx_strand_id
1 'polypeptide(L)'
;VEVWYHSGDMLQFKIWDPKSERYEVPVPLSVPKTPQTDESKRLYKVSVTSQPFGLQVIRKSTGTKIWDSAVPGFTFSDMFIQVSTRLSSQFVYGFGETEHPTYKHDLNYHTWGMFSKDQPPGYKMNCYGVHPFYMGLENTADAHGVLLLNSNAMDVTFQPTPSLTYRTIGGILDFYMVLGPTPEMVVQEYTALIGRPVLPAYWSLGFQLCRYGYANDSEIQSLYTDMRAAGIPYDVQYADIDYMERQLDFVLD
;
A
#
# COMPACT_ATOMS: atom_id res chain seq x y z
N VAL A 1 4.53 -22.16 -6.60
CA VAL A 1 3.40 -21.28 -6.21
C VAL A 1 2.54 -22.04 -5.23
N GLU A 2 2.14 -21.40 -4.15
CA GLU A 2 1.19 -21.95 -3.18
C GLU A 2 0.13 -20.88 -2.88
N VAL A 3 -1.08 -21.32 -2.61
CA VAL A 3 -2.25 -20.47 -2.38
C VAL A 3 -2.85 -20.85 -1.04
N TRP A 4 -2.98 -19.87 -0.14
CA TRP A 4 -3.64 -20.01 1.15
C TRP A 4 -4.98 -19.30 1.13
N TYR A 5 -6.00 -20.02 1.59
CA TYR A 5 -7.37 -19.53 1.68
C TYR A 5 -7.65 -19.14 3.12
N HIS A 6 -7.24 -17.93 3.50
CA HIS A 6 -7.26 -17.50 4.90
C HIS A 6 -8.68 -17.36 5.45
N SER A 7 -9.58 -16.74 4.70
CA SER A 7 -10.98 -16.52 5.08
C SER A 7 -11.90 -16.56 3.86
N GLY A 8 -13.19 -16.29 4.05
CA GLY A 8 -14.16 -16.22 2.94
C GLY A 8 -13.89 -15.08 1.95
N ASP A 9 -13.17 -14.05 2.39
CA ASP A 9 -12.90 -12.78 1.72
C ASP A 9 -11.41 -12.47 1.54
N MET A 10 -10.50 -13.21 2.18
CA MET A 10 -9.05 -13.03 2.05
C MET A 10 -8.36 -14.29 1.56
N LEU A 11 -7.43 -14.11 0.62
CA LEU A 11 -6.46 -15.11 0.21
C LEU A 11 -5.04 -14.56 0.21
N GLN A 12 -4.08 -15.48 0.18
CA GLN A 12 -2.68 -15.21 -0.11
C GLN A 12 -2.22 -16.15 -1.22
N PHE A 13 -1.35 -15.68 -2.10
CA PHE A 13 -0.56 -16.58 -2.93
C PHE A 13 0.90 -16.15 -2.91
N LYS A 14 1.78 -17.15 -2.83
CA LYS A 14 3.22 -16.94 -2.77
C LYS A 14 3.92 -17.64 -3.93
N ILE A 15 4.91 -16.97 -4.52
CA ILE A 15 5.86 -17.56 -5.46
C ILE A 15 7.27 -17.29 -4.91
N TRP A 16 7.98 -18.36 -4.58
CA TRP A 16 9.31 -18.34 -3.98
C TRP A 16 10.16 -19.51 -4.51
N ASP A 17 11.45 -19.52 -4.16
CA ASP A 17 12.35 -20.63 -4.42
C ASP A 17 12.28 -21.67 -3.28
N PRO A 18 11.82 -22.91 -3.53
CA PRO A 18 11.72 -23.93 -2.48
C PRO A 18 13.08 -24.53 -2.08
N LYS A 19 14.16 -24.28 -2.84
CA LYS A 19 15.50 -24.85 -2.60
C LYS A 19 16.43 -23.89 -1.89
N SER A 20 16.25 -22.59 -2.08
CA SER A 20 17.04 -21.55 -1.44
C SER A 20 16.12 -20.59 -0.71
N GLU A 21 16.40 -20.37 0.57
CA GLU A 21 15.74 -19.31 1.32
C GLU A 21 16.06 -17.96 0.66
N ARG A 22 15.02 -17.14 0.50
CA ARG A 22 15.11 -15.78 -0.04
C ARG A 22 14.61 -14.82 1.02
N TYR A 23 15.01 -13.56 0.91
CA TYR A 23 14.51 -12.52 1.80
C TYR A 23 12.98 -12.43 1.73
N GLU A 24 12.34 -12.53 2.90
CA GLU A 24 10.91 -12.28 3.11
C GLU A 24 10.75 -11.12 4.09
N VAL A 25 9.70 -10.32 3.92
CA VAL A 25 9.49 -9.09 4.71
C VAL A 25 9.21 -9.45 6.18
N PRO A 26 10.01 -8.96 7.15
CA PRO A 26 9.87 -9.32 8.57
C PRO A 26 8.86 -8.43 9.31
N VAL A 27 7.73 -8.11 8.68
CA VAL A 27 6.64 -7.33 9.30
C VAL A 27 5.52 -8.29 9.69
N PRO A 28 5.16 -8.39 10.99
CA PRO A 28 4.09 -9.26 11.43
C PRO A 28 2.74 -8.91 10.77
N LEU A 29 2.04 -9.94 10.30
CA LEU A 29 0.68 -9.84 9.77
C LEU A 29 -0.29 -10.65 10.62
N SER A 30 -1.54 -10.22 10.67
CA SER A 30 -2.62 -10.89 11.40
C SER A 30 -3.46 -11.72 10.45
N VAL A 31 -3.12 -13.01 10.32
CA VAL A 31 -3.90 -13.98 9.53
C VAL A 31 -4.72 -14.91 10.44
N PRO A 32 -5.93 -15.33 10.02
CA PRO A 32 -6.70 -16.34 10.74
C PRO A 32 -5.92 -17.64 10.97
N LYS A 33 -6.04 -18.22 12.16
CA LYS A 33 -5.35 -19.48 12.51
C LYS A 33 -5.84 -20.69 11.71
N THR A 34 -7.09 -20.67 11.27
CA THR A 34 -7.73 -21.79 10.56
C THR A 34 -8.12 -21.32 9.16
N PRO A 35 -7.60 -21.96 8.09
CA PRO A 35 -7.94 -21.60 6.73
C PRO A 35 -9.39 -21.97 6.38
N GLN A 36 -10.01 -21.19 5.48
CA GLN A 36 -11.29 -21.50 4.87
C GLN A 36 -11.10 -22.45 3.68
N THR A 37 -11.05 -23.76 3.96
CA THR A 37 -10.89 -24.79 2.92
C THR A 37 -12.18 -25.08 2.16
N ASP A 38 -13.35 -24.73 2.72
CA ASP A 38 -14.65 -24.94 2.08
C ASP A 38 -14.91 -23.85 1.04
N GLU A 39 -14.83 -24.22 -0.24
CA GLU A 39 -15.05 -23.30 -1.35
C GLU A 39 -16.42 -22.65 -1.34
N SER A 40 -17.46 -23.33 -0.82
CA SER A 40 -18.82 -22.78 -0.78
C SER A 40 -18.91 -21.53 0.09
N LYS A 41 -18.03 -21.40 1.08
CA LYS A 41 -17.95 -20.27 2.02
C LYS A 41 -17.00 -19.15 1.57
N ARG A 42 -16.36 -19.31 0.41
CA ARG A 42 -15.49 -18.27 -0.18
C ARG A 42 -16.27 -17.43 -1.18
N LEU A 43 -15.98 -16.13 -1.21
CA LEU A 43 -16.46 -15.16 -2.19
C LEU A 43 -15.72 -15.28 -3.52
N TYR A 44 -14.61 -16.00 -3.54
CA TYR A 44 -13.72 -16.14 -4.68
C TYR A 44 -13.41 -17.61 -5.01
N LYS A 45 -12.94 -17.83 -6.23
CA LYS A 45 -12.28 -19.08 -6.66
C LYS A 45 -10.93 -18.75 -7.29
N VAL A 46 -9.99 -19.68 -7.18
CA VAL A 46 -8.65 -19.54 -7.75
C VAL A 46 -8.44 -20.64 -8.79
N SER A 47 -7.87 -20.26 -9.93
CA SER A 47 -7.47 -21.18 -11.00
C SER A 47 -6.00 -20.93 -11.36
N VAL A 48 -5.26 -22.00 -11.63
CA VAL A 48 -3.86 -21.93 -12.07
C VAL A 48 -3.77 -22.55 -13.47
N THR A 49 -3.28 -21.77 -14.43
CA THR A 49 -3.01 -22.23 -15.79
C THR A 49 -1.52 -22.52 -15.95
N SER A 50 -1.17 -23.50 -16.78
CA SER A 50 0.23 -23.88 -17.04
C SER A 50 0.79 -23.33 -18.35
N GLN A 51 -0.06 -23.03 -19.34
CA GLN A 51 0.37 -22.55 -20.67
C GLN A 51 -0.52 -21.41 -21.21
N PRO A 52 -0.08 -20.14 -21.12
CA PRO A 52 1.04 -19.68 -20.30
C PRO A 52 0.75 -19.90 -18.80
N PHE A 53 1.82 -19.97 -18.00
CA PHE A 53 1.68 -19.97 -16.55
C PHE A 53 0.91 -18.71 -16.11
N GLY A 54 -0.07 -18.89 -15.23
CA GLY A 54 -0.84 -17.78 -14.69
C GLY A 54 -1.72 -18.21 -13.53
N LEU A 55 -2.01 -17.27 -12.65
CA LEU A 55 -2.97 -17.42 -11.56
C LEU A 55 -4.15 -16.50 -11.85
N GLN A 56 -5.36 -17.01 -11.67
CA GLN A 56 -6.60 -16.27 -11.83
C GLN A 56 -7.37 -16.30 -10.52
N VAL A 57 -7.77 -15.12 -10.02
CA VAL A 57 -8.69 -14.99 -8.90
C VAL A 57 -10.00 -14.40 -9.43
N ILE A 58 -11.09 -15.11 -9.18
CA ILE A 58 -12.39 -14.81 -9.78
C ILE A 58 -13.41 -14.64 -8.67
N ARG A 59 -14.11 -13.51 -8.65
CA ARG A 59 -15.27 -13.27 -7.79
C ARG A 59 -16.40 -14.22 -8.19
N LYS A 60 -16.92 -15.01 -7.25
CA LYS A 60 -17.92 -16.05 -7.53
C LYS A 60 -19.30 -15.47 -7.85
N SER A 61 -19.69 -14.37 -7.22
CA SER A 61 -21.01 -13.76 -7.41
C SER A 61 -21.23 -13.22 -8.82
N THR A 62 -20.19 -12.67 -9.44
CA THR A 62 -20.28 -11.96 -10.74
C THR A 62 -19.51 -12.63 -11.86
N GLY A 63 -18.55 -13.50 -11.53
CA GLY A 63 -17.60 -14.05 -12.50
C GLY A 63 -16.46 -13.10 -12.88
N THR A 64 -16.37 -11.92 -12.25
CA THR A 64 -15.29 -10.96 -12.50
C THR A 64 -13.92 -11.55 -12.16
N LYS A 65 -12.98 -11.49 -13.10
CA LYS A 65 -11.55 -11.75 -12.82
C LYS A 65 -10.94 -10.54 -12.14
N ILE A 66 -10.64 -10.65 -10.85
CA ILE A 66 -9.99 -9.58 -10.07
C ILE A 66 -8.46 -9.64 -10.18
N TRP A 67 -7.92 -10.81 -10.54
CA TRP A 67 -6.52 -11.01 -10.88
C TRP A 67 -6.44 -12.03 -12.01
N ASP A 68 -5.61 -11.77 -13.02
CA ASP A 68 -5.35 -12.67 -14.15
C ASP A 68 -3.91 -12.47 -14.63
N SER A 69 -2.99 -13.25 -14.06
CA SER A 69 -1.57 -13.24 -14.45
C SER A 69 -1.22 -14.21 -15.56
N ALA A 70 -2.22 -14.78 -16.26
CA ALA A 70 -2.01 -15.60 -17.46
C ALA A 70 -1.67 -14.73 -18.68
N VAL A 71 -0.63 -13.91 -18.54
CA VAL A 71 -0.08 -13.02 -19.56
C VAL A 71 1.43 -13.23 -19.67
N PRO A 72 2.04 -12.97 -20.85
CA PRO A 72 3.49 -13.11 -21.02
C PRO A 72 4.29 -12.18 -20.12
N GLY A 73 5.57 -12.50 -19.92
CA GLY A 73 6.53 -11.62 -19.24
C GLY A 73 6.84 -11.96 -17.78
N PHE A 74 6.24 -13.02 -17.22
CA PHE A 74 6.66 -13.52 -15.92
C PHE A 74 8.16 -13.84 -15.92
N THR A 75 8.92 -13.21 -15.03
CA THR A 75 10.35 -13.43 -14.84
C THR A 75 10.61 -13.63 -13.35
N PHE A 76 11.45 -14.60 -12.98
CA PHE A 76 11.87 -14.81 -11.60
C PHE A 76 13.37 -15.11 -11.57
N SER A 77 14.17 -14.06 -11.36
CA SER A 77 15.62 -14.12 -11.17
C SER A 77 15.97 -13.56 -9.79
N ASP A 78 17.20 -13.79 -9.34
CA ASP A 78 17.64 -13.41 -8.00
C ASP A 78 17.44 -11.93 -7.67
N MET A 79 17.76 -11.04 -8.63
CA MET A 79 17.61 -9.58 -8.48
C MET A 79 16.66 -8.96 -9.51
N PHE A 80 15.76 -9.75 -10.09
CA PHE A 80 14.74 -9.24 -11.00
C PHE A 80 13.55 -10.18 -11.05
N ILE A 81 12.43 -9.74 -10.49
CA ILE A 81 11.16 -10.48 -10.48
C ILE A 81 10.10 -9.60 -11.12
N GLN A 82 9.38 -10.17 -12.10
CA GLN A 82 8.32 -9.49 -12.82
C GLN A 82 7.07 -10.35 -12.86
N VAL A 83 5.92 -9.74 -12.53
CA VAL A 83 4.60 -10.36 -12.70
C VAL A 83 3.61 -9.30 -13.17
N SER A 84 2.76 -9.68 -14.12
CA SER A 84 1.71 -8.81 -14.64
C SER A 84 0.34 -9.41 -14.33
N THR A 85 -0.67 -8.57 -14.21
CA THR A 85 -2.07 -8.97 -14.08
C THR A 85 -2.95 -8.10 -14.96
N ARG A 86 -4.00 -8.69 -15.55
CA ARG A 86 -5.14 -7.89 -16.03
C ARG A 86 -5.94 -7.41 -14.82
N LEU A 87 -6.40 -6.17 -14.89
CA LEU A 87 -7.26 -5.54 -13.90
C LEU A 87 -8.73 -5.76 -14.29
N SER A 88 -9.62 -5.78 -13.30
CA SER A 88 -11.05 -5.97 -13.52
C SER A 88 -11.74 -4.77 -14.18
N SER A 89 -11.13 -3.58 -14.12
CA SER A 89 -11.66 -2.33 -14.70
C SER A 89 -10.55 -1.28 -14.90
N GLN A 90 -10.95 -0.06 -15.32
CA GLN A 90 -10.12 1.14 -15.43
C GLN A 90 -10.01 1.96 -14.12
N PHE A 91 -10.58 1.47 -13.02
CA PHE A 91 -10.72 2.18 -11.75
C PHE A 91 -9.78 1.58 -10.70
N VAL A 92 -8.58 2.14 -10.60
CA VAL A 92 -7.54 1.73 -9.65
C VAL A 92 -7.09 2.92 -8.80
N TYR A 93 -6.84 2.66 -7.52
CA TYR A 93 -6.48 3.64 -6.49
C TYR A 93 -5.39 3.06 -5.59
N GLY A 94 -4.57 3.90 -4.98
CA GLY A 94 -3.49 3.46 -4.07
C GLY A 94 -2.11 3.59 -4.71
N PHE A 95 -1.19 2.70 -4.35
CA PHE A 95 0.25 2.88 -4.46
C PHE A 95 0.77 4.11 -3.71
N GLY A 96 2.03 4.09 -3.33
CA GLY A 96 2.66 5.21 -2.64
C GLY A 96 4.02 4.85 -2.08
N GLU A 97 4.77 5.83 -1.56
CA GLU A 97 4.41 7.25 -1.53
C GLU A 97 4.96 8.00 -2.75
N THR A 98 4.09 8.74 -3.44
CA THR A 98 4.43 9.60 -4.59
C THR A 98 3.28 10.57 -4.86
N GLU A 99 3.55 11.67 -5.57
CA GLU A 99 2.53 12.66 -5.95
C GLU A 99 1.77 12.20 -7.19
N HIS A 100 0.61 11.57 -6.98
CA HIS A 100 -0.32 11.26 -8.06
C HIS A 100 -1.14 12.51 -8.44
N PRO A 101 -1.33 12.81 -9.74
CA PRO A 101 -2.07 13.99 -10.19
C PRO A 101 -3.58 13.87 -9.92
N THR A 102 -4.09 12.65 -9.81
CA THR A 102 -5.49 12.33 -9.56
C THR A 102 -5.59 11.11 -8.64
N TYR A 103 -6.66 11.01 -7.87
CA TYR A 103 -6.87 9.86 -6.99
C TYR A 103 -7.02 8.54 -7.77
N LYS A 104 -7.82 8.56 -8.85
CA LYS A 104 -7.90 7.45 -9.81
C LYS A 104 -6.64 7.45 -10.68
N HIS A 105 -6.01 6.31 -10.85
CA HIS A 105 -4.85 6.17 -11.73
C HIS A 105 -5.21 6.38 -13.22
N ASP A 106 -4.27 7.00 -13.94
CA ASP A 106 -4.20 6.94 -15.40
C ASP A 106 -3.44 5.67 -15.79
N LEU A 107 -4.12 4.79 -16.54
CA LEU A 107 -3.54 3.52 -16.94
C LEU A 107 -2.69 3.62 -18.21
N ASN A 108 -2.55 4.81 -18.81
CA ASN A 108 -1.90 4.99 -20.10
C ASN A 108 -0.36 4.98 -20.05
N TYR A 109 0.25 3.81 -19.87
CA TYR A 109 1.71 3.61 -19.91
C TYR A 109 2.48 4.44 -18.86
N HIS A 110 1.95 4.49 -17.64
CA HIS A 110 2.61 5.17 -16.52
C HIS A 110 3.37 4.17 -15.65
N THR A 111 4.63 4.48 -15.36
CA THR A 111 5.47 3.75 -14.40
C THR A 111 5.72 4.62 -13.17
N TRP A 112 5.61 4.01 -11.99
CA TRP A 112 5.79 4.64 -10.68
C TRP A 112 6.85 3.87 -9.89
N GLY A 113 7.95 4.53 -9.56
CA GLY A 113 8.99 3.97 -8.70
C GLY A 113 8.57 3.95 -7.24
N MET A 114 9.00 2.94 -6.51
CA MET A 114 8.76 2.77 -5.07
C MET A 114 10.06 2.37 -4.38
N PHE A 115 10.63 3.34 -3.67
CA PHE A 115 11.80 3.16 -2.81
C PHE A 115 11.89 4.37 -1.88
N SER A 116 11.99 4.15 -0.57
CA SER A 116 12.04 5.25 0.40
C SER A 116 13.20 6.20 0.11
N LYS A 117 12.88 7.48 -0.05
CA LYS A 117 13.82 8.53 -0.40
C LYS A 117 13.36 9.85 0.22
N ASP A 118 14.30 10.61 0.77
CA ASP A 118 14.07 12.02 1.09
C ASP A 118 13.92 12.79 -0.23
N GLN A 119 12.66 13.01 -0.60
CA GLN A 119 12.26 13.57 -1.87
C GLN A 119 10.94 14.30 -1.65
N PRO A 120 10.93 15.64 -1.78
CA PRO A 120 9.69 16.40 -1.80
C PRO A 120 8.70 15.81 -2.82
N PRO A 121 7.38 15.83 -2.53
CA PRO A 121 6.36 15.29 -3.43
C PRO A 121 6.55 15.82 -4.84
N GLY A 122 6.53 14.90 -5.81
CA GLY A 122 6.69 15.23 -7.21
C GLY A 122 6.19 14.11 -8.11
N TYR A 123 5.64 14.50 -9.26
CA TYR A 123 5.09 13.57 -10.25
C TYR A 123 6.11 12.51 -10.67
N LYS A 124 5.74 11.23 -10.46
CA LYS A 124 6.55 10.04 -10.75
C LYS A 124 7.89 9.98 -9.98
N MET A 125 8.02 10.70 -8.88
CA MET A 125 9.16 10.59 -7.98
C MET A 125 8.81 9.71 -6.79
N ASN A 126 9.62 8.68 -6.52
CA ASN A 126 9.50 7.92 -5.27
C ASN A 126 9.84 8.83 -4.07
N CYS A 127 8.97 8.83 -3.06
CA CYS A 127 9.07 9.71 -1.88
C CYS A 127 9.40 8.92 -0.60
N TYR A 128 8.88 9.34 0.54
CA TYR A 128 9.32 8.91 1.86
C TYR A 128 8.91 7.46 2.18
N GLY A 129 7.64 7.11 1.97
CA GLY A 129 7.08 5.77 2.21
C GLY A 129 7.04 4.83 1.00
N VAL A 130 6.78 3.55 1.25
CA VAL A 130 6.55 2.52 0.24
C VAL A 130 5.31 1.69 0.62
N HIS A 131 4.31 1.69 -0.27
CA HIS A 131 3.01 1.05 -0.08
C HIS A 131 2.59 0.32 -1.36
N PRO A 132 3.01 -0.95 -1.55
CA PRO A 132 2.64 -1.78 -2.71
C PRO A 132 1.20 -2.34 -2.61
N PHE A 133 0.25 -1.50 -2.19
CA PHE A 133 -1.16 -1.83 -2.09
C PHE A 133 -1.99 -1.02 -3.08
N TYR A 134 -2.92 -1.66 -3.78
CA TYR A 134 -3.94 -0.96 -4.56
C TYR A 134 -5.34 -1.48 -4.23
N MET A 135 -6.33 -0.61 -4.43
CA MET A 135 -7.74 -0.97 -4.48
C MET A 135 -8.24 -0.85 -5.92
N GLY A 136 -8.95 -1.87 -6.41
CA GLY A 136 -9.64 -1.85 -7.69
C GLY A 136 -11.16 -1.86 -7.49
N LEU A 137 -11.86 -0.92 -8.13
CA LEU A 137 -13.31 -1.00 -8.28
C LEU A 137 -13.64 -1.86 -9.50
N GLU A 138 -14.60 -2.76 -9.38
CA GLU A 138 -15.06 -3.63 -10.47
C GLU A 138 -16.17 -2.94 -11.27
N ASN A 139 -16.42 -3.41 -12.49
CA ASN A 139 -17.53 -2.89 -13.31
C ASN A 139 -18.92 -3.20 -12.71
N THR A 140 -19.00 -4.12 -11.74
CA THR A 140 -20.23 -4.55 -11.04
C THR A 140 -20.48 -3.82 -9.72
N ALA A 141 -19.73 -2.74 -9.44
CA ALA A 141 -19.69 -1.95 -8.19
C ALA A 141 -18.95 -2.60 -7.00
N ASP A 142 -18.57 -3.87 -7.12
CA ASP A 142 -17.72 -4.55 -6.13
C ASP A 142 -16.31 -3.92 -6.02
N ALA A 143 -15.61 -4.14 -4.91
CA ALA A 143 -14.23 -3.69 -4.72
C ALA A 143 -13.30 -4.83 -4.27
N HIS A 144 -12.02 -4.74 -4.61
CA HIS A 144 -10.99 -5.63 -4.09
C HIS A 144 -9.71 -4.85 -3.77
N GLY A 145 -8.91 -5.39 -2.86
CA GLY A 145 -7.59 -4.86 -2.51
C GLY A 145 -6.51 -5.91 -2.78
N VAL A 146 -5.34 -5.46 -3.20
CA VAL A 146 -4.17 -6.31 -3.43
C VAL A 146 -2.94 -5.68 -2.81
N LEU A 147 -2.30 -6.40 -1.91
CA LEU A 147 -1.00 -6.06 -1.31
C LEU A 147 0.07 -6.99 -1.91
N LEU A 148 1.18 -6.41 -2.36
CA LEU A 148 2.43 -7.15 -2.53
C LEU A 148 3.30 -6.93 -1.28
N LEU A 149 3.48 -7.96 -0.45
CA LEU A 149 4.37 -7.92 0.70
C LEU A 149 5.83 -8.15 0.23
N ASN A 150 6.42 -7.11 -0.33
CA ASN A 150 7.82 -7.05 -0.76
C ASN A 150 8.37 -5.66 -0.44
N SER A 151 9.58 -5.58 0.13
CA SER A 151 10.21 -4.33 0.56
C SER A 151 11.50 -4.00 -0.20
N ASN A 152 11.82 -4.76 -1.25
CA ASN A 152 12.90 -4.40 -2.17
C ASN A 152 12.47 -3.20 -3.03
N ALA A 153 13.44 -2.49 -3.61
CA ALA A 153 13.12 -1.44 -4.58
C ALA A 153 12.30 -2.04 -5.73
N MET A 154 11.23 -1.36 -6.11
CA MET A 154 10.35 -1.83 -7.16
C MET A 154 9.76 -0.68 -7.94
N ASP A 155 9.18 -1.01 -9.09
CA ASP A 155 8.25 -0.13 -9.77
C ASP A 155 6.98 -0.88 -10.15
N VAL A 156 5.95 -0.10 -10.47
CA VAL A 156 4.72 -0.59 -11.09
C VAL A 156 4.45 0.14 -12.39
N THR A 157 4.02 -0.57 -13.41
CA THR A 157 3.61 0.00 -14.70
C THR A 157 2.16 -0.33 -15.01
N PHE A 158 1.35 0.70 -15.24
CA PHE A 158 -0.01 0.56 -15.77
C PHE A 158 -0.03 0.58 -17.30
N GLN A 159 -0.99 -0.13 -17.90
CA GLN A 159 -1.21 -0.15 -19.34
C GLN A 159 -2.71 0.01 -19.70
N PRO A 160 -3.05 0.62 -20.86
CA PRO A 160 -4.44 0.95 -21.23
C PRO A 160 -5.36 -0.26 -21.39
N THR A 161 -4.83 -1.40 -21.83
CA THR A 161 -5.51 -2.69 -21.69
C THR A 161 -5.44 -3.00 -20.21
N PRO A 162 -6.50 -2.71 -19.43
CA PRO A 162 -6.35 -2.37 -18.01
C PRO A 162 -5.58 -3.48 -17.32
N SER A 163 -4.31 -3.19 -17.05
CA SER A 163 -3.34 -4.14 -16.53
C SER A 163 -2.24 -3.41 -15.80
N LEU A 164 -1.56 -4.17 -14.95
CA LEU A 164 -0.56 -3.72 -14.03
C LEU A 164 0.60 -4.71 -14.06
N THR A 165 1.81 -4.20 -14.14
CA THR A 165 3.05 -4.98 -14.04
C THR A 165 3.82 -4.53 -12.82
N TYR A 166 4.17 -5.47 -11.95
CA TYR A 166 5.13 -5.27 -10.86
C TYR A 166 6.52 -5.69 -11.34
N ARG A 167 7.54 -4.89 -11.02
CA ARG A 167 8.95 -5.27 -11.17
C ARG A 167 9.69 -4.96 -9.87
N THR A 168 10.17 -5.99 -9.18
CA THR A 168 10.95 -5.85 -7.94
C THR A 168 12.35 -6.42 -8.13
N ILE A 169 13.34 -5.81 -7.48
CA ILE A 169 14.75 -6.20 -7.59
C ILE A 169 15.16 -7.31 -6.62
N GLY A 170 14.21 -8.03 -6.01
CA GLY A 170 14.53 -9.11 -5.10
C GLY A 170 13.34 -9.62 -4.29
N GLY A 171 13.66 -10.40 -3.26
CA GLY A 171 12.67 -10.98 -2.35
C GLY A 171 11.86 -12.08 -3.04
N ILE A 172 10.58 -12.17 -2.69
CA ILE A 172 9.62 -13.12 -3.24
C ILE A 172 8.36 -12.38 -3.70
N LEU A 173 7.46 -13.09 -4.39
CA LEU A 173 6.12 -12.57 -4.65
C LEU A 173 5.18 -13.12 -3.58
N ASP A 174 4.93 -12.33 -2.54
CA ASP A 174 3.96 -12.66 -1.49
C ASP A 174 2.75 -11.73 -1.58
N PHE A 175 1.69 -12.18 -2.27
CA PHE A 175 0.50 -11.39 -2.51
C PHE A 175 -0.59 -11.74 -1.51
N TYR A 176 -1.21 -10.71 -0.92
CA TYR A 176 -2.45 -10.83 -0.17
C TYR A 176 -3.55 -10.11 -0.95
N MET A 177 -4.71 -10.74 -1.05
CA MET A 177 -5.87 -10.15 -1.70
C MET A 177 -7.06 -10.22 -0.76
N VAL A 178 -7.77 -9.10 -0.66
CA VAL A 178 -9.00 -8.97 0.14
C VAL A 178 -10.14 -8.57 -0.78
N LEU A 179 -11.32 -9.13 -0.55
CA LEU A 179 -12.53 -8.87 -1.33
C LEU A 179 -13.58 -8.25 -0.42
N GLY A 180 -14.03 -7.05 -0.75
CA GLY A 180 -15.27 -6.49 -0.22
C GLY A 180 -16.34 -6.54 -1.31
N PRO A 181 -17.63 -6.45 -1.00
CA PRO A 181 -18.54 -5.80 -1.93
C PRO A 181 -18.28 -4.28 -1.96
N THR A 182 -17.80 -3.65 -0.88
CA THR A 182 -17.57 -2.19 -0.83
C THR A 182 -16.11 -1.79 -0.56
N PRO A 183 -15.69 -0.57 -0.93
CA PRO A 183 -14.38 -0.01 -0.60
C PRO A 183 -14.05 -0.04 0.90
N GLU A 184 -15.03 0.26 1.76
CA GLU A 184 -14.85 0.27 3.21
C GLU A 184 -14.53 -1.13 3.73
N MET A 185 -15.21 -2.16 3.21
CA MET A 185 -14.92 -3.55 3.58
C MET A 185 -13.52 -3.97 3.13
N VAL A 186 -13.07 -3.53 1.94
CA VAL A 186 -11.68 -3.76 1.49
C VAL A 186 -10.67 -3.14 2.47
N VAL A 187 -10.91 -1.90 2.93
CA VAL A 187 -10.03 -1.24 3.91
C VAL A 187 -10.10 -1.92 5.28
N GLN A 188 -11.28 -2.38 5.70
CA GLN A 188 -11.46 -3.11 6.96
C GLN A 188 -10.66 -4.41 6.99
N GLU A 189 -10.70 -5.19 5.91
CA GLU A 189 -9.97 -6.45 5.78
C GLU A 189 -8.46 -6.21 5.61
N TYR A 190 -8.07 -5.23 4.79
CA TYR A 190 -6.66 -4.86 4.64
C TYR A 190 -6.04 -4.42 5.97
N THR A 191 -6.73 -3.57 6.74
CA THR A 191 -6.25 -3.13 8.06
C THR A 191 -6.40 -4.20 9.14
N ALA A 192 -7.29 -5.17 8.98
CA ALA A 192 -7.28 -6.36 9.84
C ALA A 192 -6.02 -7.19 9.63
N LEU A 193 -5.54 -7.29 8.38
CA LEU A 193 -4.30 -7.98 8.02
C LEU A 193 -3.04 -7.26 8.51
N ILE A 194 -2.88 -5.97 8.18
CA ILE A 194 -1.64 -5.22 8.43
C ILE A 194 -1.58 -4.50 9.78
N GLY A 195 -2.70 -4.46 10.51
CA GLY A 195 -2.87 -3.66 11.72
C GLY A 195 -3.77 -2.44 11.50
N ARG A 196 -4.68 -2.22 12.46
CA ARG A 196 -5.59 -1.07 12.43
C ARG A 196 -4.85 0.21 12.81
N PRO A 197 -5.26 1.37 12.30
CA PRO A 197 -4.68 2.65 12.71
C PRO A 197 -4.72 2.83 14.23
N VAL A 198 -3.70 3.49 14.77
CA VAL A 198 -3.68 3.91 16.18
C VAL A 198 -4.88 4.82 16.45
N LEU A 199 -5.52 4.64 17.61
CA LEU A 199 -6.47 5.62 18.13
C LEU A 199 -5.68 6.86 18.57
N PRO A 200 -5.83 8.01 17.89
CA PRO A 200 -5.09 9.21 18.26
C PRO A 200 -5.49 9.70 19.66
N ALA A 201 -4.55 10.35 20.35
CA ALA A 201 -4.89 11.09 21.57
C ALA A 201 -5.84 12.24 21.23
N TYR A 202 -6.85 12.50 22.07
CA TYR A 202 -7.93 13.42 21.73
C TYR A 202 -7.42 14.83 21.32
N TRP A 203 -6.41 15.36 22.01
CA TRP A 203 -5.80 16.66 21.72
C TRP A 203 -5.16 16.73 20.32
N SER A 204 -4.74 15.60 19.73
CA SER A 204 -4.08 15.60 18.41
C SER A 204 -5.07 15.80 17.25
N LEU A 205 -6.38 15.79 17.54
CA LEU A 205 -7.43 16.15 16.58
C LEU A 205 -7.59 17.67 16.44
N GLY A 206 -6.95 18.45 17.32
CA GLY A 206 -6.95 19.90 17.29
C GLY A 206 -6.03 20.49 16.22
N PHE A 207 -6.13 21.80 16.01
CA PHE A 207 -5.25 22.53 15.10
C PHE A 207 -3.82 22.58 15.63
N GLN A 208 -2.85 22.53 14.72
CA GLN A 208 -1.43 22.35 15.05
C GLN A 208 -0.58 23.40 14.32
N LEU A 209 0.44 23.93 14.98
CA LEU A 209 1.36 24.92 14.40
C LEU A 209 2.81 24.44 14.52
N CYS A 210 3.55 24.56 13.41
CA CYS A 210 4.96 24.26 13.30
C CYS A 210 5.59 25.15 12.23
N ARG A 211 6.91 25.36 12.33
CA ARG A 211 7.75 25.95 11.30
C ARG A 211 9.19 25.49 11.53
N TYR A 212 9.91 25.17 10.47
CA TYR A 212 11.37 25.13 10.48
C TYR A 212 11.93 26.56 10.41
N GLY A 213 12.74 26.94 11.40
CA GLY A 213 13.39 28.23 11.50
C GLY A 213 12.73 29.17 12.51
N TYR A 214 12.15 28.65 13.61
CA TYR A 214 11.84 29.51 14.76
C TYR A 214 13.16 29.98 15.38
N ALA A 215 13.33 31.29 15.54
CA ALA A 215 14.61 31.89 15.90
C ALA A 215 14.97 31.76 17.39
N ASN A 216 13.97 31.65 18.28
CA ASN A 216 14.13 31.49 19.73
C ASN A 216 12.79 31.14 20.41
N ASP A 217 12.86 30.86 21.71
CA ASP A 217 11.71 30.58 22.59
C ASP A 217 10.63 31.68 22.57
N SER A 218 11.06 32.94 22.49
CA SER A 218 10.23 34.13 22.56
C SER A 218 9.40 34.33 21.28
N GLU A 219 9.90 33.90 20.12
CA GLU A 219 9.13 33.89 18.86
C GLU A 219 7.94 32.93 18.97
N ILE A 220 8.16 31.72 19.50
CA ILE A 220 7.09 30.73 19.72
C ILE A 220 6.08 31.25 20.76
N GLN A 221 6.56 31.86 21.85
CA GLN A 221 5.69 32.45 22.87
C GLN A 221 4.81 33.58 22.30
N SER A 222 5.38 34.43 21.46
CA SER A 222 4.66 35.52 20.79
C SER A 222 3.58 34.96 19.87
N LEU A 223 3.92 33.99 19.03
CA LEU A 223 2.96 33.28 18.18
C LEU A 223 1.80 32.67 18.97
N TYR A 224 2.11 31.97 20.07
CA TYR A 224 1.08 31.40 20.96
C TYR A 224 0.14 32.48 21.49
N THR A 225 0.71 33.59 21.99
CA THR A 225 -0.04 34.69 22.60
C THR A 225 -0.95 35.36 21.59
N ASP A 226 -0.46 35.60 20.38
CA ASP A 226 -1.22 36.21 19.29
C ASP A 226 -2.39 35.33 18.84
N MET A 227 -2.18 34.02 18.70
CA MET A 227 -3.24 33.05 18.38
C MET A 227 -4.33 33.02 19.46
N ARG A 228 -3.94 33.08 20.74
CA ARG A 228 -4.87 33.15 21.86
C ARG A 228 -5.64 34.48 21.89
N ALA A 229 -4.95 35.60 21.67
CA ALA A 229 -5.57 36.93 21.62
C ALA A 229 -6.55 37.05 20.45
N ALA A 230 -6.26 36.41 19.32
CA ALA A 230 -7.16 36.32 18.17
C ALA A 230 -8.35 35.37 18.37
N GLY A 231 -8.39 34.61 19.47
CA GLY A 231 -9.45 33.65 19.76
C GLY A 231 -9.45 32.42 18.85
N ILE A 232 -8.31 32.08 18.23
CA ILE A 232 -8.19 30.92 17.33
C ILE A 232 -7.88 29.66 18.16
N PRO A 233 -8.74 28.62 18.13
CA PRO A 233 -8.50 27.39 18.86
C PRO A 233 -7.37 26.57 18.21
N TYR A 234 -6.36 26.19 19.01
CA TYR A 234 -5.33 25.23 18.62
C TYR A 234 -4.77 24.50 19.84
N ASP A 235 -4.32 23.27 19.63
CA ASP A 235 -4.03 22.31 20.69
C ASP A 235 -2.56 21.89 20.74
N VAL A 236 -1.82 22.03 19.63
CA VAL A 236 -0.42 21.57 19.53
C VAL A 236 0.49 22.65 18.95
N GLN A 237 1.54 22.99 19.69
CA GLN A 237 2.67 23.78 19.21
C GLN A 237 3.88 22.87 19.07
N TYR A 238 4.53 22.91 17.92
CA TYR A 238 5.79 22.22 17.67
C TYR A 238 6.98 23.17 17.78
N ALA A 239 8.13 22.62 18.13
CA ALA A 239 9.43 23.24 17.91
C ALA A 239 10.23 22.26 17.02
N ASP A 240 10.68 22.74 15.87
CA ASP A 240 11.51 21.96 14.94
C ASP A 240 12.94 21.84 15.50
N ILE A 241 13.88 21.30 14.73
CA ILE A 241 15.29 21.10 15.12
C ILE A 241 16.01 22.35 15.63
N ASP A 242 15.43 23.55 15.49
CA ASP A 242 15.96 24.82 15.98
C ASP A 242 15.95 24.94 17.52
N TYR A 243 15.12 24.18 18.25
CA TYR A 243 15.23 24.17 19.72
C TYR A 243 16.49 23.46 20.20
N MET A 244 17.11 22.64 19.34
CA MET A 244 18.25 21.81 19.70
C MET A 244 19.57 22.56 19.50
N GLU A 245 20.51 22.38 20.42
CA GLU A 245 21.89 22.86 20.21
C GLU A 245 22.47 22.16 18.98
N ARG A 246 22.68 22.92 17.90
CA ARG A 246 23.28 22.42 16.64
C ARG A 246 22.59 21.16 16.09
N GLN A 247 21.26 21.09 16.22
CA GLN A 247 20.44 19.98 15.72
C GLN A 247 20.81 18.61 16.34
N LEU A 248 21.41 18.61 17.53
CA LEU A 248 21.75 17.40 18.26
C LEU A 248 20.52 16.90 19.03
N ASP A 249 20.14 15.64 18.77
CA ASP A 249 19.06 15.00 19.51
C ASP A 249 19.28 15.09 21.03
N PHE A 250 18.21 15.44 21.75
CA PHE A 250 18.17 15.51 23.23
C PHE A 250 19.03 16.60 23.86
N VAL A 251 19.39 17.66 23.12
CA VAL A 251 20.08 18.85 23.62
C VAL A 251 19.20 20.08 23.41
N LEU A 252 19.27 21.08 24.29
CA LEU A 252 18.54 22.36 24.20
C LEU A 252 19.57 23.48 23.98
N ASP A 253 19.28 24.41 23.06
CA ASP A 253 20.10 25.62 22.80
C ASP A 253 20.05 26.65 23.96
#